data_AF-A0A387GTK9-F1
#
_entry.id   AF-A0A387GTK9-F1
#
_cell.length_a   1.000
_cell.length_b   1.000
_cell.length_c   1.000
_cell.angle_alpha   90.00
_cell.angle_beta   90.00
_cell.angle_gamma   90.00
#
_symmetry.space_group_name_H-M   'P 1'
#
loop_
_entity.id
_entity.type
_entity.pdbx_description
1 polymer ?
#
loop_
_entity_poly.entity_id
_entity_poly.type
_entity_poly.pdbx_seq_one_letter_code
_entity_poly.pdbx_strand_id
1 'polypeptide(L)'
;MADRASGNARSLQGLAAILAALSLALFAWIYAGFVRAFSAAAAGQQMLDARIGGYERDDVIAMLRYLKDHPDPAIILHSMYLGPELIFPLVLGGLMFCLLRLIGPSGFFFGRPIPPGAKSVIFCLPIFYAVVDYAENIAGLLLYPPAMPSDSTVTLLSSVLPVIVRLKFLTLVVTVILLARFAIFRYLSRDGARPS
;
A
#
# COMPACT_ATOMS: atom_id res chain seq x y z
N MET A 1 12.06 -32.38 -14.05
CA MET A 1 11.76 -31.52 -12.88
C MET A 1 12.41 -30.14 -12.97
N ALA A 2 13.69 -30.01 -13.38
CA ALA A 2 14.36 -28.72 -13.56
C ALA A 2 13.67 -27.77 -14.56
N ASP A 3 13.13 -28.33 -15.65
CA ASP A 3 12.47 -27.56 -16.71
C ASP A 3 11.18 -26.85 -16.22
N ARG A 4 10.36 -27.54 -15.41
CA ARG A 4 9.16 -26.96 -14.75
C ARG A 4 9.51 -25.88 -13.72
N ALA A 5 10.58 -26.06 -12.96
CA ALA A 5 11.01 -25.07 -11.97
C ALA A 5 11.49 -23.77 -12.66
N SER A 6 12.19 -23.90 -13.78
CA SER A 6 12.63 -22.76 -14.59
C SER A 6 11.45 -22.02 -15.26
N GLY A 7 10.44 -22.76 -15.76
CA GLY A 7 9.22 -22.20 -16.32
C GLY A 7 8.39 -21.42 -15.29
N ASN A 8 8.27 -21.94 -14.07
CA ASN A 8 7.56 -21.24 -12.98
C ASN A 8 8.24 -19.94 -12.57
N ALA A 9 9.57 -19.91 -12.53
CA ALA A 9 10.32 -18.69 -12.20
C ALA A 9 10.15 -17.61 -13.27
N ARG A 10 10.22 -17.97 -14.56
CA ARG A 10 10.00 -17.01 -15.66
C ARG A 10 8.57 -16.46 -15.68
N SER A 11 7.57 -17.33 -15.45
CA SER A 11 6.18 -16.90 -15.34
C SER A 11 5.97 -15.90 -14.20
N LEU A 12 6.55 -16.17 -13.03
CA LEU A 12 6.47 -15.27 -11.88
C LEU A 12 7.20 -13.93 -12.11
N GLN A 13 8.32 -13.93 -12.82
CA GLN A 13 9.01 -12.70 -13.24
C GLN A 13 8.16 -11.88 -14.20
N GLY A 14 7.53 -12.53 -15.19
CA GLY A 14 6.60 -11.88 -16.11
C GLY A 14 5.42 -11.24 -15.37
N LEU A 15 4.81 -11.98 -14.44
CA LEU A 15 3.74 -11.46 -13.60
C LEU A 15 4.21 -10.27 -12.76
N ALA A 16 5.37 -10.36 -12.11
CA ALA A 16 5.92 -9.25 -11.33
C ALA A 16 6.17 -8.00 -12.19
N ALA A 17 6.67 -8.17 -13.42
CA ALA A 17 6.88 -7.05 -14.35
C ALA A 17 5.55 -6.39 -14.76
N ILE A 18 4.52 -7.19 -15.06
CA ILE A 18 3.17 -6.68 -15.37
C ILE A 18 2.60 -5.92 -14.17
N LEU A 19 2.66 -6.52 -12.97
CA LEU A 19 2.16 -5.88 -11.76
C LEU A 19 2.94 -4.59 -11.43
N ALA A 20 4.25 -4.55 -11.68
CA ALA A 20 5.04 -3.33 -11.52
C ALA A 20 4.61 -2.22 -12.47
N ALA A 21 4.41 -2.55 -13.75
CA ALA A 21 3.92 -1.59 -14.75
C ALA A 21 2.51 -1.08 -14.38
N LEU A 22 1.62 -1.98 -13.95
CA LEU A 22 0.27 -1.62 -13.51
C LEU A 22 0.28 -0.77 -12.23
N SER A 23 1.08 -1.13 -11.22
CA SER A 23 1.25 -0.31 -10.01
C SER A 23 1.74 1.09 -10.36
N LEU A 24 2.71 1.22 -11.25
CA LEU A 24 3.22 2.52 -11.68
C LEU A 24 2.15 3.33 -12.43
N ALA A 25 1.42 2.70 -13.35
CA ALA A 25 0.35 3.35 -14.11
C ALA A 25 -0.80 3.81 -13.19
N LEU A 26 -1.22 2.96 -12.25
CA LEU A 26 -2.26 3.29 -11.27
C LEU A 26 -1.81 4.41 -10.34
N PHE A 27 -0.58 4.35 -9.82
CA PHE A 27 -0.02 5.42 -8.99
C PHE A 27 0.04 6.76 -9.75
N ALA A 28 0.51 6.72 -11.00
CA ALA A 28 0.53 7.92 -11.86
C ALA A 28 -0.88 8.47 -12.10
N TRP A 29 -1.87 7.60 -12.31
CA TRP A 29 -3.26 7.99 -12.49
C TRP A 29 -3.88 8.57 -11.22
N ILE A 30 -3.66 7.94 -10.05
CA ILE A 30 -4.07 8.48 -8.74
C ILE A 30 -3.51 9.88 -8.55
N TYR A 31 -2.20 10.03 -8.74
CA TYR A 31 -1.53 11.30 -8.47
C TYR A 31 -1.92 12.40 -9.46
N ALA A 32 -1.83 12.13 -10.77
CA ALA A 32 -2.10 13.11 -11.81
C ALA A 32 -3.60 13.38 -11.99
N GLY A 33 -4.44 12.35 -11.86
CA GLY A 33 -5.88 12.42 -12.13
C GLY A 33 -6.72 12.79 -10.93
N PHE A 34 -6.32 12.45 -9.71
CA PHE A 34 -7.13 12.67 -8.50
C PHE A 34 -6.47 13.59 -7.51
N VAL A 35 -5.23 13.33 -7.08
CA VAL A 35 -4.56 14.16 -6.06
C VAL A 35 -4.38 15.61 -6.54
N ARG A 36 -3.90 15.78 -7.78
CA ARG A 36 -3.75 17.11 -8.38
C ARG A 36 -5.10 17.77 -8.67
N ALA A 37 -6.06 17.02 -9.19
CA ALA A 37 -7.39 17.55 -9.49
C ALA A 37 -8.11 18.01 -8.22
N PHE A 38 -8.03 17.22 -7.15
CA PHE A 38 -8.53 17.58 -5.83
C PHE A 38 -7.89 18.86 -5.33
N SER A 39 -6.56 18.96 -5.37
CA SER A 39 -5.87 20.16 -4.90
C SER A 39 -6.26 21.40 -5.70
N ALA A 40 -6.44 21.28 -7.01
CA ALA A 40 -6.93 22.37 -7.85
C ALA A 40 -8.37 22.79 -7.49
N ALA A 41 -9.27 21.83 -7.25
CA ALA A 41 -10.66 22.09 -6.86
C ALA A 41 -10.78 22.60 -5.41
N ALA A 42 -9.85 22.26 -4.53
CA ALA A 42 -9.86 22.58 -3.11
C ALA A 42 -8.96 23.78 -2.76
N ALA A 43 -8.71 24.68 -3.70
CA ALA A 43 -7.89 25.89 -3.53
C ALA A 43 -6.50 25.62 -2.91
N GLY A 44 -5.85 24.53 -3.33
CA GLY A 44 -4.52 24.14 -2.86
C GLY A 44 -4.51 23.25 -1.62
N GLN A 45 -5.67 22.95 -1.01
CA GLN A 45 -5.73 21.97 0.07
C GLN A 45 -5.24 20.60 -0.39
N GLN A 46 -4.59 19.89 0.53
CA GLN A 46 -4.07 18.54 0.28
C GLN A 46 -5.06 17.49 0.79
N MET A 47 -5.34 16.53 -0.08
CA MET A 47 -6.02 15.28 0.27
C MET A 47 -5.26 14.57 1.39
N LEU A 48 -5.98 14.05 2.39
CA LEU A 48 -5.35 13.41 3.55
C LEU A 48 -4.58 12.15 3.15
N ASP A 49 -5.11 11.39 2.20
CA ASP A 49 -4.54 10.15 1.65
C ASP A 49 -3.16 10.35 1.01
N ALA A 50 -2.87 11.57 0.51
CA ALA A 50 -1.60 11.92 -0.10
C ALA A 50 -0.54 12.38 0.93
N ARG A 51 -0.91 12.57 2.21
CA ARG A 51 0.02 13.04 3.25
C ARG A 51 0.85 11.87 3.78
N ILE A 52 2.09 11.76 3.27
CA ILE A 52 3.05 10.70 3.68
C ILE A 52 3.37 10.75 5.19
N GLY A 53 3.34 11.94 5.81
CA GLY A 53 3.54 12.10 7.26
C GLY A 53 2.36 11.62 8.12
N GLY A 54 1.27 11.16 7.50
CA GLY A 54 0.00 10.92 8.16
C GLY A 54 -0.74 12.22 8.49
N TYR A 55 -1.77 12.09 9.30
CA TYR A 55 -2.63 13.18 9.75
C TYR A 55 -3.25 12.80 11.10
N GLU A 56 -3.84 13.77 11.79
CA GLU A 56 -4.46 13.58 13.10
C GLU A 56 -5.99 13.56 13.01
N ARG A 57 -6.64 13.24 14.13
CA ARG A 57 -8.10 13.23 14.24
C ARG A 57 -8.75 14.54 13.80
N ASP A 58 -8.15 15.67 14.18
CA ASP A 58 -8.69 16.99 13.87
C ASP A 58 -8.61 17.29 12.37
N ASP A 59 -7.59 16.81 11.66
CA ASP A 59 -7.49 16.90 10.20
C ASP A 59 -8.66 16.17 9.52
N VAL A 60 -9.03 14.99 10.02
CA VAL A 60 -10.14 14.18 9.49
C VAL A 60 -11.47 14.92 9.66
N ILE A 61 -11.71 15.49 10.84
CA ILE A 61 -12.93 16.25 11.13
C ILE A 61 -12.97 17.53 10.29
N ALA A 62 -11.84 18.22 10.15
CA ALA A 62 -11.72 19.41 9.33
C ALA A 62 -12.00 19.11 7.85
N MET A 63 -11.42 18.03 7.31
CA MET A 63 -11.66 17.57 5.94
C MET A 63 -13.13 17.21 5.72
N LEU A 64 -13.75 16.49 6.66
CA LEU A 64 -15.18 16.16 6.57
C LEU A 64 -16.05 17.43 6.52
N ARG A 65 -15.79 18.41 7.39
CA ARG A 65 -16.53 19.68 7.39
C ARG A 65 -16.32 20.44 6.07
N TYR A 66 -15.08 20.51 5.61
CA TYR A 66 -14.74 21.17 4.35
C TYR A 66 -15.49 20.56 3.16
N LEU A 67 -15.46 19.23 3.03
CA LEU A 67 -16.07 18.52 1.91
C LEU A 67 -17.60 18.59 1.88
N LYS A 68 -18.25 18.85 3.02
CA LYS A 68 -19.72 19.07 3.04
C LYS A 68 -20.13 20.30 2.25
N ASP A 69 -19.31 21.35 2.28
CA ASP A 69 -19.59 22.62 1.63
C ASP A 69 -18.96 22.72 0.23
N HIS A 70 -18.11 21.75 -0.16
CA HIS A 70 -17.36 21.75 -1.41
C HIS A 70 -17.61 20.43 -2.18
N PRO A 71 -18.67 20.35 -3.00
CA PRO A 71 -19.07 19.11 -3.66
C PRO A 71 -18.05 18.62 -4.71
N ASP A 72 -17.37 19.52 -5.41
CA ASP A 72 -16.39 19.15 -6.45
C ASP A 72 -15.22 18.32 -5.89
N PRO A 73 -14.46 18.78 -4.86
CA PRO A 73 -13.41 17.96 -4.26
C PRO A 73 -13.95 16.69 -3.59
N ALA A 74 -15.18 16.72 -3.05
CA ALA A 74 -15.81 15.53 -2.48
C ALA A 74 -16.07 14.44 -3.53
N ILE A 75 -16.59 14.83 -4.70
CA ILE A 75 -16.82 13.91 -5.83
C ILE A 75 -15.49 13.35 -6.33
N ILE A 76 -14.43 14.17 -6.42
CA ILE A 76 -13.10 13.70 -6.85
C ILE A 76 -12.56 12.66 -5.86
N LEU A 77 -12.62 12.94 -4.56
CA LEU A 77 -12.17 12.01 -3.51
C LEU A 77 -12.95 10.69 -3.57
N HIS A 78 -14.28 10.77 -3.65
CA HIS A 78 -15.14 9.59 -3.74
C HIS A 78 -14.85 8.76 -5.01
N SER A 79 -14.64 9.42 -6.14
CA SER A 79 -14.32 8.78 -7.41
C SER A 79 -12.94 8.12 -7.38
N MET A 80 -11.99 8.65 -6.60
CA MET A 80 -10.68 8.03 -6.40
C MET A 80 -10.82 6.68 -5.69
N TYR A 81 -11.59 6.65 -4.59
CA TYR A 81 -11.84 5.43 -3.81
C TYR A 81 -12.57 4.35 -4.60
N LEU A 82 -13.52 4.73 -5.46
CA LEU A 82 -14.25 3.78 -6.32
C LEU A 82 -13.53 3.44 -7.63
N GLY A 83 -12.48 4.17 -7.98
CA GLY A 83 -11.72 4.01 -9.21
C GLY A 83 -10.38 3.31 -8.96
N PRO A 84 -9.25 4.02 -9.11
CA PRO A 84 -7.94 3.38 -9.05
C PRO A 84 -7.59 2.81 -7.66
N GLU A 85 -8.02 3.42 -6.56
CA GLU A 85 -7.75 2.95 -5.20
C GLU A 85 -8.48 1.65 -4.86
N LEU A 86 -9.49 1.26 -5.64
CA LEU A 86 -10.13 -0.05 -5.52
C LEU A 86 -9.21 -1.18 -5.99
N ILE A 87 -8.32 -0.90 -6.96
CA ILE A 87 -7.50 -1.92 -7.63
C ILE A 87 -6.04 -1.83 -7.17
N PHE A 88 -5.55 -0.63 -6.89
CA PHE A 88 -4.15 -0.36 -6.57
C PHE A 88 -3.61 -1.20 -5.40
N PRO A 89 -4.30 -1.35 -4.25
CA PRO A 89 -3.77 -2.09 -3.12
C PRO A 89 -3.54 -3.57 -3.44
N LEU A 90 -4.44 -4.18 -4.21
CA LEU A 90 -4.32 -5.56 -4.65
C LEU A 90 -3.15 -5.74 -5.63
N VAL A 91 -2.99 -4.83 -6.59
CA VAL A 91 -1.90 -4.89 -7.57
C VAL A 91 -0.54 -4.69 -6.88
N LEU A 92 -0.43 -3.69 -6.01
CA LEU A 92 0.80 -3.41 -5.27
C LEU A 92 1.12 -4.52 -4.25
N GLY A 93 0.13 -5.00 -3.50
CA GLY A 93 0.25 -6.16 -2.60
C GLY A 93 0.71 -7.41 -3.35
N GLY A 94 0.10 -7.69 -4.50
CA GLY A 94 0.48 -8.80 -5.39
C GLY A 94 1.91 -8.66 -5.91
N LEU A 95 2.33 -7.44 -6.30
CA LEU A 95 3.70 -7.15 -6.72
C LEU A 95 4.68 -7.47 -5.59
N MET A 96 4.47 -6.90 -4.40
CA MET A 96 5.33 -7.12 -3.24
C MET A 96 5.43 -8.60 -2.88
N PHE A 97 4.31 -9.33 -2.93
CA PHE A 97 4.29 -10.78 -2.71
C PHE A 97 5.10 -11.54 -3.77
N CYS A 98 4.95 -11.20 -5.06
CA CYS A 98 5.71 -11.80 -6.13
C CYS A 98 7.22 -11.54 -5.98
N LEU A 99 7.60 -10.30 -5.62
CA LEU A 99 8.99 -9.92 -5.38
C LEU A 99 9.58 -10.69 -4.19
N LEU A 100 8.84 -10.83 -3.08
CA LEU A 100 9.28 -11.65 -1.94
C LEU A 100 9.50 -13.11 -2.33
N ARG A 101 8.64 -13.65 -3.21
CA ARG A 101 8.77 -15.03 -3.71
C ARG A 101 9.94 -15.21 -4.68
N LEU A 102 10.21 -14.21 -5.52
CA LEU A 102 11.34 -14.24 -6.48
C LEU A 102 12.70 -14.10 -5.79
N ILE A 103 12.79 -13.18 -4.83
CA ILE A 103 14.02 -12.94 -4.08
C ILE A 103 14.25 -14.10 -3.11
N GLY A 104 13.17 -14.55 -2.45
CA GLY A 104 13.15 -15.55 -1.40
C GLY A 104 13.63 -14.97 -0.07
N PRO A 105 12.96 -15.22 1.07
CA PRO A 105 13.50 -14.85 2.37
C PRO A 105 14.74 -15.71 2.66
N SER A 106 15.90 -15.14 2.38
CA SER A 106 17.22 -15.77 2.51
C SER A 106 18.12 -14.99 3.48
N GLY A 107 19.13 -15.68 4.00
CA GLY A 107 20.12 -15.12 4.93
C GLY A 107 19.81 -15.41 6.40
N PHE A 108 20.52 -14.71 7.27
CA PHE A 108 20.43 -14.88 8.72
C PHE A 108 19.76 -13.65 9.36
N PHE A 109 18.86 -13.83 10.32
CA PHE A 109 18.45 -12.78 11.25
C PHE A 109 19.30 -12.92 12.53
N PHE A 110 20.05 -11.88 12.89
CA PHE A 110 20.93 -11.88 14.07
C PHE A 110 21.87 -13.11 14.14
N GLY A 111 22.48 -13.48 13.00
CA GLY A 111 23.37 -14.65 12.92
C GLY A 111 22.69 -16.02 12.94
N ARG A 112 21.35 -16.10 12.96
CA ARG A 112 20.58 -17.35 12.92
C ARG A 112 19.75 -17.49 11.65
N PRO A 113 19.59 -18.72 11.11
CA PRO A 113 18.73 -18.94 9.96
C PRO A 113 17.30 -18.50 10.28
N ILE A 114 16.62 -17.92 9.28
CA ILE A 114 15.25 -17.42 9.46
C ILE A 114 14.33 -18.59 9.83
N PRO A 115 13.68 -18.57 11.01
CA PRO A 115 12.80 -19.65 11.40
C PRO A 115 11.56 -19.71 10.48
N PRO A 116 10.94 -20.89 10.29
CA PRO A 116 9.78 -21.05 9.42
C PRO A 116 8.64 -20.07 9.73
N GLY A 117 8.35 -19.82 11.02
CA GLY A 117 7.32 -18.87 11.43
C GLY A 117 7.59 -17.43 10.98
N ALA A 118 8.85 -16.98 11.03
CA ALA A 118 9.22 -15.64 10.55
C ALA A 118 9.05 -15.52 9.02
N LYS A 119 9.32 -16.58 8.26
CA LYS A 119 9.04 -16.59 6.81
C LYS A 119 7.56 -16.41 6.51
N SER A 120 6.69 -17.10 7.26
CA SER A 120 5.23 -16.94 7.12
C SER A 120 4.80 -15.51 7.38
N VAL A 121 5.28 -14.88 8.46
CA VAL A 121 4.97 -13.48 8.77
C VAL A 121 5.40 -12.55 7.64
N ILE A 122 6.61 -12.72 7.09
CA ILE A 122 7.12 -11.91 5.98
C ILE A 122 6.20 -12.00 4.76
N PHE A 123 5.73 -13.21 4.40
CA PHE A 123 4.80 -13.40 3.28
C PHE A 123 3.40 -12.86 3.55
N CYS A 124 3.00 -12.70 4.81
CA CYS A 124 1.73 -12.08 5.18
C CYS A 124 1.76 -10.54 5.09
N LEU A 125 2.94 -9.90 5.12
CA LEU A 125 3.03 -8.43 5.12
C LEU A 125 2.36 -7.77 3.90
N PRO A 126 2.56 -8.22 2.64
CA PRO A 126 1.87 -7.61 1.50
C PRO A 126 0.36 -7.77 1.54
N ILE A 127 -0.13 -8.89 2.09
CA ILE A 127 -1.56 -9.16 2.26
C ILE A 127 -2.13 -8.21 3.32
N PHE A 128 -1.43 -8.09 4.44
CA PHE A 128 -1.79 -7.18 5.51
C PHE A 128 -1.82 -5.72 5.04
N TYR A 129 -0.82 -5.31 4.25
CA TYR A 129 -0.81 -3.98 3.61
C TYR A 129 -2.10 -3.75 2.81
N ALA A 130 -2.44 -4.67 1.90
CA ALA A 130 -3.62 -4.53 1.05
C ALA A 130 -4.92 -4.48 1.87
N VAL A 131 -5.02 -5.28 2.94
CA VAL A 131 -6.19 -5.27 3.83
C VAL A 131 -6.32 -3.94 4.57
N VAL A 132 -5.22 -3.40 5.11
CA VAL A 132 -5.23 -2.13 5.84
C VAL A 132 -5.56 -0.96 4.90
N ASP A 133 -5.05 -0.99 3.68
CA ASP A 133 -5.35 -0.01 2.63
C ASP A 133 -6.83 -0.05 2.23
N TYR A 134 -7.40 -1.24 2.02
CA TYR A 134 -8.85 -1.37 1.81
C TYR A 134 -9.68 -0.89 3.00
N ALA A 135 -9.22 -1.13 4.23
CA ALA A 135 -9.91 -0.64 5.42
C ALA A 135 -9.94 0.90 5.47
N GLU A 136 -8.87 1.57 5.04
CA GLU A 136 -8.83 3.02 4.89
C GLU A 136 -9.81 3.50 3.83
N ASN A 137 -9.81 2.90 2.64
CA ASN A 137 -10.71 3.28 1.55
C ASN A 137 -12.18 3.10 1.95
N ILE A 138 -12.52 2.01 2.62
CA ILE A 138 -13.87 1.76 3.16
C ILE A 138 -14.21 2.81 4.22
N ALA A 139 -13.30 3.11 5.14
CA ALA A 139 -13.51 4.15 6.16
C ALA A 139 -13.71 5.53 5.52
N GLY A 140 -12.94 5.88 4.48
CA GLY A 140 -13.11 7.10 3.70
C GLY A 140 -14.48 7.17 3.03
N LEU A 141 -14.92 6.08 2.40
CA LEU A 141 -16.24 5.98 1.76
C LEU A 141 -17.41 6.07 2.75
N LEU A 142 -17.24 5.58 3.98
CA LEU A 142 -18.26 5.66 5.03
C LEU A 142 -18.29 7.02 5.73
N LEU A 143 -17.19 7.78 5.66
CA LEU A 143 -17.03 9.03 6.37
C LEU A 143 -17.32 10.26 5.50
N TYR A 144 -16.76 10.33 4.30
CA TYR A 144 -16.81 11.53 3.47
C TYR A 144 -18.03 11.54 2.55
N PRO A 145 -18.52 12.73 2.14
CA PRO A 145 -19.63 12.83 1.19
C PRO A 145 -19.37 11.98 -0.07
N PRO A 146 -20.40 11.33 -0.62
CA PRO A 146 -21.83 11.50 -0.36
C PRO A 146 -22.35 10.77 0.90
N ALA A 147 -21.51 10.10 1.68
CA ALA A 147 -21.95 9.50 2.93
C ALA A 147 -22.49 10.56 3.92
N MET A 148 -23.50 10.16 4.70
CA MET A 148 -24.06 10.95 5.79
C MET A 148 -23.82 10.19 7.10
N PRO A 149 -22.59 10.20 7.63
CA PRO A 149 -22.25 9.45 8.84
C PRO A 149 -22.98 10.03 10.05
N SER A 150 -23.35 9.16 10.99
CA SER A 150 -23.80 9.58 12.32
C SER A 150 -22.62 10.13 13.14
N ASP A 151 -22.92 10.89 14.19
CA ASP A 151 -21.88 11.45 15.08
C ASP A 151 -20.99 10.37 15.72
N SER A 152 -21.55 9.20 16.00
CA SER A 152 -20.80 8.06 16.52
C SER A 152 -19.83 7.49 15.47
N THR A 153 -20.24 7.39 14.21
CA THR A 153 -19.38 6.98 13.10
C THR A 153 -18.27 7.99 12.86
N VAL A 154 -18.56 9.30 12.87
CA VAL A 154 -17.54 10.35 12.75
C VAL A 154 -16.51 10.24 13.88
N THR A 155 -16.98 10.08 15.12
CA THR A 155 -16.13 9.93 16.31
C THR A 155 -15.19 8.73 16.19
N LEU A 156 -15.73 7.58 15.78
CA LEU A 156 -14.97 6.35 15.61
C LEU A 156 -13.96 6.47 14.47
N LEU A 157 -14.41 6.82 13.26
CA LEU A 157 -13.56 6.83 12.06
C LEU A 157 -12.50 7.92 12.13
N SER A 158 -12.80 9.09 12.68
CA SER A 158 -11.78 10.15 12.89
C SER A 158 -10.67 9.73 13.85
N SER A 159 -10.96 8.84 14.80
CA SER A 159 -9.95 8.32 15.73
C SER A 159 -9.15 7.15 15.13
N VAL A 160 -9.78 6.32 14.30
CA VAL A 160 -9.18 5.09 13.76
C VAL A 160 -8.41 5.33 12.47
N LEU A 161 -8.87 6.23 11.59
CA LEU A 161 -8.23 6.51 10.30
C LEU A 161 -6.73 6.85 10.41
N PRO A 162 -6.30 7.76 11.31
CA PRO A 162 -4.88 8.03 11.53
C PRO A 162 -4.05 6.78 11.86
N VAL A 163 -4.63 5.86 12.64
CA VAL A 163 -3.97 4.60 13.02
C VAL A 163 -3.86 3.65 11.83
N ILE A 164 -4.93 3.51 11.05
CA ILE A 164 -4.96 2.71 9.83
C ILE A 164 -3.89 3.20 8.84
N VAL A 165 -3.81 4.51 8.60
CA VAL A 165 -2.82 5.09 7.67
C VAL A 165 -1.39 4.83 8.14
N ARG A 166 -1.11 5.05 9.43
CA ARG A 166 0.21 4.75 10.00
C ARG A 166 0.58 3.28 9.84
N LEU A 167 -0.38 2.39 10.06
CA LEU A 167 -0.19 0.95 9.92
C LEU A 167 0.03 0.54 8.46
N LYS A 168 -0.69 1.15 7.51
CA LYS A 168 -0.50 0.98 6.06
C LYS A 168 0.93 1.33 5.67
N PHE A 169 1.37 2.55 5.99
CA PHE A 169 2.72 3.02 5.66
C PHE A 169 3.81 2.24 6.39
N LEU A 170 3.62 1.90 7.66
CA LEU A 170 4.57 1.07 8.41
C LEU A 170 4.75 -0.29 7.74
N THR A 171 3.65 -0.95 7.35
CA THR A 171 3.68 -2.26 6.69
C THR A 171 4.38 -2.16 5.33
N LEU A 172 4.10 -1.11 4.56
CA LEU A 172 4.74 -0.85 3.28
C LEU A 172 6.25 -0.66 3.46
N VAL A 173 6.68 0.22 4.37
CA VAL A 173 8.09 0.52 4.63
C VAL A 173 8.84 -0.73 5.09
N VAL A 174 8.28 -1.49 6.04
CA VAL A 174 8.88 -2.74 6.51
C VAL A 174 9.03 -3.74 5.36
N THR A 175 8.01 -3.87 4.50
CA THR A 175 8.06 -4.77 3.34
C THR A 175 9.15 -4.37 2.35
N VAL A 176 9.27 -3.07 2.04
CA VAL A 176 10.31 -2.52 1.15
C VAL A 176 11.71 -2.74 1.73
N ILE A 177 11.91 -2.48 3.03
CA ILE A 177 13.19 -2.73 3.72
C ILE A 177 13.58 -4.21 3.62
N LEU A 178 12.63 -5.12 3.86
CA LEU A 178 12.88 -6.55 3.78
C LEU A 178 13.22 -6.99 2.36
N LEU A 179 12.49 -6.50 1.35
CA LEU A 179 12.78 -6.75 -0.07
C LEU A 179 14.18 -6.29 -0.43
N ALA A 180 14.55 -5.05 -0.09
CA ALA A 180 15.88 -4.50 -0.34
C ALA A 180 16.96 -5.33 0.36
N ARG A 181 16.75 -5.67 1.63
CA ARG A 181 17.68 -6.50 2.41
C ARG A 181 17.92 -7.86 1.76
N PHE A 182 16.85 -8.56 1.37
CA PHE A 182 16.99 -9.88 0.75
C PHE A 182 17.61 -9.79 -0.64
N ALA A 183 17.31 -8.74 -1.41
CA ALA A 183 17.92 -8.51 -2.71
C ALA A 183 19.43 -8.27 -2.59
N ILE A 184 19.86 -7.41 -1.66
CA ILE A 184 21.27 -7.13 -1.37
C ILE A 184 21.98 -8.41 -0.93
N PHE A 185 21.41 -9.16 0.02
CA PHE A 185 22.01 -10.41 0.47
C PHE A 185 22.19 -11.41 -0.68
N ARG A 186 21.17 -11.57 -1.54
CA ARG A 186 21.23 -12.44 -2.71
C ARG A 186 22.27 -12.00 -3.73
N TYR A 187 22.43 -10.69 -3.94
CA TYR A 187 23.45 -10.14 -4.83
C TYR A 187 24.85 -10.41 -4.28
N LEU A 188 25.09 -10.11 -3.00
CA LEU A 188 26.38 -10.35 -2.35
C LEU A 188 26.75 -11.83 -2.30
N SER A 189 25.78 -12.73 -2.09
CA SER A 189 26.01 -14.18 -2.14
C SER A 189 26.26 -14.72 -3.55
N ARG A 190 25.91 -13.98 -4.62
CA ARG A 190 26.20 -14.37 -6.01
C ARG A 190 27.62 -13.99 -6.43
N ASP A 191 28.13 -12.86 -5.96
CA ASP A 191 29.45 -12.34 -6.34
C ASP A 191 30.58 -12.71 -5.35
N GLY A 192 30.26 -13.26 -4.17
CA GLY A 192 31.25 -13.60 -3.15
C GLY A 192 30.87 -14.79 -2.28
N ALA A 193 31.58 -15.90 -2.52
CA ALA A 193 31.74 -17.08 -1.66
C ALA A 193 30.50 -17.94 -1.34
N ARG A 194 30.60 -19.22 -1.71
CA ARG A 194 29.96 -20.31 -0.97
C ARG A 194 30.19 -20.10 0.54
N PRO A 195 29.16 -20.27 1.39
CA PRO A 195 29.37 -20.85 2.69
C PRO A 195 29.25 -22.37 2.56
N SER A 196 30.31 -23.04 2.99
CA SER A 196 30.30 -24.40 3.54
C SER A 196 29.13 -24.64 4.48
#